data_AF-A0A154PHE8-F1
#
_entry.id   AF-A0A154PHE8-F1
#
_cell.length_a   1.000
_cell.length_b   1.000
_cell.length_c   1.000
_cell.angle_alpha   90.00
_cell.angle_beta   90.00
_cell.angle_gamma   90.00
#
_symmetry.space_group_name_H-M   'P 1'
#
loop_
_entity.id
_entity.type
_entity.pdbx_description
1 polymer ?
#
loop_
_entity_poly.entity_id
_entity_poly.type
_entity_poly.pdbx_seq_one_letter_code
_entity_poly.pdbx_strand_id
1 'polypeptide(L)'
;MVEYLLMQTSYGEHHWTPPKGHVDPGESDMETAIRETKEEAGLLTTDLKIFEDAKQELNYLVNEKPKIVIYWLAELLNSDKPIQLSHEHQAFKWLPLEEACSVVTYEDMQKTLRNFNDFILKNLS
;
A
#
# COMPACT_ATOMS: atom_id res chain seq x y z
N MET A 1 15.61 5.17 9.05
CA MET A 1 15.36 3.79 8.57
C MET A 1 14.02 3.84 7.87
N VAL A 2 13.87 3.20 6.70
CA VAL A 2 12.60 3.21 5.96
C VAL A 2 11.77 2.02 6.43
N GLU A 3 10.49 2.29 6.69
CA GLU A 3 9.50 1.28 7.07
C GLU A 3 8.28 1.39 6.14
N TYR A 4 7.58 0.27 5.97
CA TYR A 4 6.42 0.15 5.11
C TYR A 4 5.18 -0.15 5.93
N LEU A 5 4.11 0.62 5.71
CA LEU A 5 2.81 0.35 6.29
C LEU A 5 2.16 -0.84 5.59
N LEU A 6 1.85 -1.86 6.37
CA LEU A 6 1.05 -3.01 5.95
C LEU A 6 -0.15 -3.15 6.86
N MET A 7 -1.28 -3.54 6.28
CA MET A 7 -2.56 -3.69 6.94
C MET A 7 -3.08 -5.12 6.72
N GLN A 8 -3.60 -5.73 7.78
CA GLN A 8 -4.12 -7.08 7.74
C GLN A 8 -5.62 -7.08 7.50
N THR A 9 -6.09 -7.76 6.45
CA THR A 9 -7.52 -7.86 6.18
C THR A 9 -8.26 -8.57 7.34
N SER A 10 -9.45 -8.09 7.68
CA SER A 10 -10.32 -8.67 8.72
C SER A 10 -11.08 -9.92 8.25
N TYR A 11 -11.00 -10.22 6.95
CA TYR A 11 -11.67 -11.34 6.28
C TYR A 11 -10.67 -12.19 5.47
N GLY A 12 -11.16 -13.33 4.98
CA GLY A 12 -10.39 -14.25 4.14
C GLY A 12 -9.20 -14.86 4.90
N GLU A 13 -8.07 -15.01 4.21
CA GLU A 13 -6.84 -15.56 4.79
C GLU A 13 -6.01 -14.52 5.57
N HIS A 14 -6.59 -13.36 5.90
CA HIS A 14 -5.94 -12.29 6.67
C HIS A 14 -4.60 -11.85 6.07
N HIS A 15 -4.59 -11.60 4.75
CA HIS A 15 -3.42 -11.13 4.03
C HIS A 15 -2.99 -9.74 4.50
N TRP A 16 -1.69 -9.48 4.37
CA TRP A 16 -1.10 -8.18 4.64
C TRP A 16 -0.77 -7.48 3.33
N THR A 17 -1.31 -6.27 3.15
CA THR A 17 -1.01 -5.41 1.99
C THR A 17 -0.91 -3.94 2.40
N PRO A 18 -0.29 -3.08 1.60
CA PRO A 18 -0.55 -1.63 1.69
C PRO A 18 -2.04 -1.32 1.44
N PRO A 19 -2.52 -0.11 1.78
CA PRO A 19 -3.91 0.27 1.54
C PRO A 19 -4.25 0.28 0.04
N LYS A 20 -5.44 -0.23 -0.29
CA LYS A 20 -5.94 -0.42 -1.67
C LYS A 20 -7.36 -0.97 -1.68
N GLY A 21 -8.21 -0.39 -2.51
CA GLY A 21 -9.53 -0.93 -2.81
C GLY A 21 -9.92 -0.77 -4.27
N HIS A 22 -11.23 -0.72 -4.53
CA HIS A 22 -11.77 -0.76 -5.89
C HIS A 22 -11.92 0.65 -6.45
N VAL A 23 -11.72 0.78 -7.76
CA VAL A 23 -11.97 2.04 -8.48
C VAL A 23 -13.47 2.27 -8.55
N ASP A 24 -13.94 3.43 -8.05
CA ASP A 24 -15.34 3.82 -8.16
C ASP A 24 -15.66 4.44 -9.53
N PRO A 25 -16.92 4.41 -9.99
CA PRO A 25 -17.31 4.99 -11.28
C PRO A 25 -16.93 6.47 -11.39
N GLY A 26 -16.01 6.77 -12.31
CA GLY A 26 -15.56 8.14 -12.59
C GLY A 26 -14.30 8.57 -11.85
N GLU A 27 -13.73 7.74 -10.97
CA GLU A 27 -12.42 7.98 -10.36
C GLU A 27 -11.28 7.60 -11.31
N SER A 28 -10.19 8.35 -11.25
CA SER A 28 -8.88 7.90 -11.71
C SER A 28 -8.25 6.93 -10.71
N ASP A 29 -7.27 6.16 -11.17
CA ASP A 29 -6.52 5.23 -10.32
C ASP A 29 -5.83 5.94 -9.12
N MET A 30 -5.34 7.18 -9.33
CA MET A 30 -4.69 7.97 -8.27
C MET A 30 -5.72 8.48 -7.26
N GLU A 31 -6.87 8.97 -7.71
CA GLU A 31 -7.96 9.37 -6.82
C GLU A 31 -8.44 8.18 -5.97
N THR A 32 -8.55 7.00 -6.59
CA THR A 32 -8.85 5.74 -5.89
C THR A 32 -7.81 5.45 -4.81
N ALA A 33 -6.51 5.45 -5.15
CA ALA A 33 -5.45 5.16 -4.19
C ALA A 33 -5.46 6.14 -2.99
N ILE A 34 -5.71 7.43 -3.25
CA ILE A 34 -5.84 8.46 -2.22
C ILE A 34 -7.07 8.23 -1.33
N ARG A 35 -8.24 7.97 -1.93
CA ARG A 35 -9.48 7.72 -1.19
C ARG A 35 -9.33 6.48 -0.31
N GLU A 36 -8.85 5.37 -0.88
CA GLU A 36 -8.67 4.11 -0.17
C GLU A 36 -7.65 4.23 0.95
N THR A 37 -6.55 4.96 0.74
CA THR A 37 -5.58 5.25 1.82
C THR A 37 -6.20 6.03 2.98
N LYS A 38 -7.11 6.97 2.67
CA LYS A 38 -7.87 7.68 3.70
C LYS A 38 -8.88 6.78 4.40
N GLU A 39 -9.62 5.97 3.65
CA GLU A 39 -10.67 5.11 4.19
C GLU A 39 -10.11 3.98 5.04
N GLU A 40 -9.08 3.31 4.55
CA GLU A 40 -8.49 2.14 5.20
C GLU A 40 -7.52 2.51 6.31
N ALA A 41 -6.71 3.57 6.16
CA ALA A 41 -5.64 3.93 7.11
C ALA A 41 -5.82 5.29 7.81
N GLY A 42 -6.83 6.10 7.44
CA GLY A 42 -7.08 7.41 8.04
C GLY A 42 -6.09 8.51 7.63
N LEU A 43 -5.27 8.27 6.60
CA LEU A 43 -4.24 9.21 6.14
C LEU A 43 -4.78 10.10 5.02
N LEU A 44 -4.69 11.42 5.20
CA LEU A 44 -5.11 12.41 4.19
C LEU A 44 -3.96 12.70 3.23
N THR A 45 -4.28 13.27 2.06
CA THR A 45 -3.26 13.78 1.12
C THR A 45 -2.31 14.78 1.75
N THR A 46 -2.78 15.58 2.73
CA THR A 46 -1.93 16.53 3.46
C THR A 46 -0.94 15.86 4.43
N ASP A 47 -1.17 14.60 4.78
CA ASP A 47 -0.25 13.80 5.61
C ASP A 47 0.83 13.12 4.74
N LEU A 48 0.68 13.12 3.41
CA LEU A 48 1.46 12.29 2.50
C LEU A 48 2.22 13.13 1.46
N LYS A 49 3.45 12.71 1.16
CA LYS A 49 4.16 13.11 -0.05
C LYS A 49 4.13 11.96 -1.04
N ILE A 50 3.34 12.11 -2.10
CA ILE A 50 3.15 11.09 -3.14
C ILE A 50 4.21 11.28 -4.23
N PHE A 51 4.83 10.17 -4.66
CA PHE A 51 5.79 10.15 -5.75
C PHE A 51 5.11 9.59 -7.00
N GLU A 52 4.56 10.47 -7.84
CA GLU A 52 3.76 10.08 -9.02
C GLU A 52 4.52 9.18 -10.02
N ASP A 53 5.83 9.39 -10.15
CA ASP A 53 6.72 8.60 -11.01
C ASP A 53 7.07 7.22 -10.41
N ALA A 54 6.83 7.02 -9.11
CA ALA A 54 7.03 5.75 -8.43
C ALA A 54 5.71 4.96 -8.42
N LYS A 55 5.37 4.39 -9.58
CA LYS A 55 4.19 3.54 -9.82
C LYS A 55 4.59 2.08 -10.00
N GLN A 56 3.80 1.16 -9.46
CA GLN A 56 3.92 -0.28 -9.70
C GLN A 56 2.53 -0.87 -10.00
N GLU A 57 2.45 -1.71 -11.02
CA GLU A 57 1.21 -2.40 -11.41
C GLU A 57 1.39 -3.90 -11.19
N LEU A 58 0.48 -4.49 -10.41
CA LEU A 58 0.42 -5.93 -10.16
C LEU A 58 -0.76 -6.50 -10.95
N ASN A 59 -0.48 -7.58 -11.67
CA ASN A 59 -1.45 -8.32 -12.46
C ASN A 59 -1.46 -9.77 -11.99
N TYR A 60 -2.56 -10.19 -11.35
CA TYR A 60 -2.70 -11.56 -10.84
C TYR A 60 -4.14 -12.06 -10.99
N LEU A 61 -4.34 -13.38 -10.83
CA LEU A 61 -5.66 -13.99 -10.91
C LEU A 61 -6.26 -14.15 -9.51
N VAL A 62 -7.52 -13.73 -9.34
CA VAL A 62 -8.35 -14.03 -8.16
C VAL A 62 -9.55 -14.84 -8.63
N ASN A 63 -9.67 -16.09 -8.19
CA ASN A 63 -10.73 -17.01 -8.63
C ASN A 63 -10.83 -17.08 -10.18
N GLU A 64 -9.68 -17.27 -10.84
CA GLU A 64 -9.51 -17.31 -12.30
C GLU A 64 -9.86 -16.01 -13.04
N LYS A 65 -10.20 -14.93 -12.33
CA LYS A 65 -10.46 -13.62 -12.92
C LYS A 65 -9.22 -12.72 -12.80
N PRO A 66 -8.83 -12.02 -13.88
CA PRO A 66 -7.73 -11.07 -13.81
C PRO A 66 -8.09 -9.93 -12.86
N LYS A 67 -7.13 -9.60 -11.99
CA LYS A 67 -7.17 -8.47 -11.08
C LYS A 67 -5.92 -7.63 -11.30
N ILE A 68 -6.15 -6.34 -11.48
CA ILE A 68 -5.10 -5.32 -11.59
C ILE A 68 -5.12 -4.52 -10.29
N VAL A 69 -3.96 -4.29 -9.70
CA VAL A 69 -3.78 -3.37 -8.58
C VAL A 69 -2.62 -2.46 -8.88
N ILE A 70 -2.83 -1.15 -8.73
CA ILE A 70 -1.81 -0.14 -8.95
C ILE A 70 -1.45 0.48 -7.61
N TYR A 71 -0.16 0.54 -7.31
CA TYR A 71 0.38 1.23 -6.15
C TYR A 71 1.23 2.41 -6.58
N TRP A 72 1.17 3.46 -5.79
CA TRP A 72 2.15 4.55 -5.79
C TRP A 72 2.88 4.58 -4.47
N LEU A 73 4.15 4.99 -4.51
CA LEU A 73 4.90 5.27 -3.30
C LEU A 73 4.41 6.59 -2.68
N ALA A 74 4.17 6.57 -1.38
CA ALA A 74 3.90 7.77 -0.60
C ALA A 74 4.70 7.75 0.72
N GLU A 75 5.29 8.88 1.07
CA GLU A 75 5.97 9.11 2.34
C GLU A 75 5.00 9.76 3.32
N LEU A 76 4.88 9.20 4.52
CA LEU A 76 4.14 9.82 5.62
C LEU A 76 5.00 10.96 6.22
N LEU A 77 4.50 12.18 6.14
CA LEU A 77 5.23 13.40 6.53
C LEU A 77 5.44 13.53 8.05
N ASN A 78 4.54 12.94 8.84
CA ASN A 78 4.61 12.94 10.29
C ASN A 78 4.46 11.50 10.82
N SER A 79 5.55 10.95 11.34
CA SER A 79 5.59 9.58 11.90
C SER A 79 4.67 9.37 13.10
N ASP A 80 4.27 10.43 13.81
CA ASP A 80 3.36 10.36 14.95
C ASP A 80 1.88 10.34 14.53
N LYS A 81 1.57 10.45 13.22
CA LYS A 81 0.20 10.39 12.72
C LYS A 81 -0.39 9.01 13.02
N PRO A 82 -1.50 8.91 13.77
CA PRO A 82 -2.11 7.63 14.07
C PRO A 82 -2.78 7.02 12.84
N ILE A 83 -2.59 5.72 12.65
CA ILE A 83 -3.35 4.92 11.69
C ILE A 83 -4.72 4.62 12.27
N GLN A 84 -5.76 4.84 11.46
CA GLN A 84 -7.15 4.53 11.81
C GLN A 84 -7.65 3.47 10.83
N LEU A 85 -7.86 2.26 11.34
CA LEU A 85 -8.33 1.14 10.53
C LEU A 85 -9.83 1.25 10.25
N SER A 86 -10.22 0.99 9.01
CA SER A 86 -11.61 0.65 8.67
C SER A 86 -11.97 -0.76 9.15
N HIS A 87 -13.25 -1.13 9.03
CA HIS A 87 -13.73 -2.48 9.32
C HIS A 87 -13.13 -3.57 8.42
N GLU A 88 -12.53 -3.19 7.29
CA GLU A 88 -11.87 -4.12 6.37
C GLU A 88 -10.53 -4.63 6.90
N HIS A 89 -9.96 -3.98 7.91
CA HIS A 89 -8.65 -4.30 8.47
C HIS A 89 -8.72 -4.47 9.99
N GLN A 90 -7.95 -5.44 10.50
CA GLN A 90 -7.94 -5.76 11.93
C GLN A 90 -6.62 -5.44 12.64
N ALA A 91 -5.55 -5.19 11.87
CA ALA A 91 -4.24 -4.84 12.39
C ALA A 91 -3.43 -4.05 11.36
N PHE A 92 -2.42 -3.30 11.81
CA PHE A 92 -1.39 -2.72 10.94
C PHE A 92 0.00 -2.91 11.55
N LYS A 93 1.03 -2.81 10.70
CA LYS A 93 2.44 -2.77 11.11
C LYS A 93 3.19 -1.78 10.22
N TRP A 94 4.16 -1.11 10.83
CA TRP A 94 5.28 -0.50 10.11
C TRP A 94 6.45 -1.48 10.21
N LEU A 95 7.01 -1.89 9.06
CA LEU A 95 8.06 -2.90 9.02
C LEU A 95 9.20 -2.47 8.09
N PRO A 96 10.47 -2.72 8.45
CA PRO A 96 11.58 -2.66 7.50
C PRO A 96 11.36 -3.59 6.31
N LEU A 97 12.03 -3.32 5.18
CA LEU A 97 11.80 -4.02 3.90
C LEU A 97 11.78 -5.56 4.03
N GLU A 98 12.77 -6.15 4.70
CA GLU A 98 12.88 -7.61 4.78
C GLU A 98 11.77 -8.22 5.63
N GLU A 99 11.38 -7.55 6.72
CA GLU A 99 10.26 -7.98 7.55
C GLU A 99 8.92 -7.80 6.80
N ALA A 100 8.75 -6.69 6.09
CA ALA A 100 7.59 -6.46 5.24
C ALA A 100 7.45 -7.57 4.17
N CYS A 101 8.56 -7.89 3.48
CA CYS A 101 8.60 -8.99 2.51
C CYS A 101 8.26 -10.36 3.14
N SER A 102 8.63 -10.59 4.40
CA SER A 102 8.35 -11.85 5.10
C SER A 102 6.88 -12.02 5.51
N VAL A 103 6.15 -10.90 5.68
CA VAL A 103 4.76 -10.88 6.15
C VAL A 103 3.76 -10.90 4.99
N VAL A 104 4.10 -10.29 3.85
CA VAL A 104 3.24 -10.32 2.66
C VAL A 104 3.27 -11.72 2.01
N THR A 105 2.09 -12.23 1.63
CA THR A 105 1.94 -13.60 1.13
C THR A 105 2.48 -13.78 -0.31
N TYR A 106 2.34 -12.76 -1.15
CA TYR A 106 2.54 -12.90 -2.59
C TYR A 106 3.90 -12.38 -3.05
N GLU A 107 4.60 -13.15 -3.87
CA GLU A 107 5.91 -12.76 -4.42
C GLU A 107 5.87 -11.45 -5.20
N ASP A 108 4.79 -11.17 -5.92
CA ASP A 108 4.67 -9.92 -6.68
C ASP A 108 4.58 -8.71 -5.75
N MET A 109 3.94 -8.84 -4.58
CA MET A 109 3.97 -7.80 -3.55
C MET A 109 5.38 -7.61 -2.97
N GLN A 110 6.13 -8.70 -2.76
CA GLN A 110 7.53 -8.61 -2.33
C GLN A 110 8.37 -7.86 -3.36
N LYS A 111 8.20 -8.16 -4.66
CA LYS A 111 8.87 -7.44 -5.75
C LYS A 111 8.49 -5.96 -5.77
N THR A 112 7.20 -5.64 -5.59
CA THR A 112 6.72 -4.25 -5.50
C THR A 112 7.39 -3.47 -4.37
N LEU A 113 7.46 -4.05 -3.16
CA LEU A 113 8.14 -3.42 -2.02
C LEU A 113 9.64 -3.20 -2.31
N ARG A 114 10.32 -4.18 -2.91
CA ARG A 114 11.74 -4.05 -3.30
C ARG A 114 11.94 -2.99 -4.37
N ASN A 115 11.07 -2.91 -5.37
CA ASN A 115 11.14 -1.88 -6.42
C ASN A 115 10.96 -0.47 -5.83
N PHE A 116 10.04 -0.30 -4.88
CA PHE A 116 9.89 0.97 -4.16
C PHE A 116 11.10 1.29 -3.29
N ASN A 117 11.66 0.31 -2.59
CA ASN A 117 12.89 0.51 -1.83
C ASN A 117 14.04 0.96 -2.75
N ASP A 118 14.22 0.31 -3.89
CA ASP A 118 15.23 0.69 -4.88
C ASP A 118 15.01 2.10 -5.41
N PHE A 119 13.75 2.52 -5.62
CA PHE A 119 13.43 3.89 -5.99
C PHE A 119 13.87 4.88 -4.91
N ILE A 120 13.58 4.60 -3.64
CA ILE A 120 13.97 5.44 -2.50
C ILE A 120 15.51 5.55 -2.43
N LEU A 121 16.23 4.43 -2.50
CA LEU A 121 17.70 4.39 -2.45
C LEU A 121 18.38 5.06 -3.65
N LYS A 122 17.69 5.26 -4.76
CA LYS A 122 18.27 5.92 -5.95
C LYS A 122 17.98 7.42 -5.99
N ASN A 123 16.85 7.85 -5.44
CA ASN A 123 16.32 9.20 -5.68
C ASN A 123 16.17 10.05 -4.41
N LEU A 124 16.15 9.43 -3.22
CA LEU A 124 15.79 10.11 -1.96
C LEU A 124 16.84 9.92 -0.84
N SER A 125 17.89 9.14 -1.08
CA SER A 125 19.00 8.90 -0.14
C SER A 125 20.18 9.83 -0.36
#